data_AF-A0A2V9V680-F1
#
_entry.id   AF-A0A2V9V680-F1
#
_cell.length_a   1.000
_cell.length_b   1.000
_cell.length_c   1.000
_cell.angle_alpha   90.00
_cell.angle_beta   90.00
_cell.angle_gamma   90.00
#
_symmetry.space_group_name_H-M   'P 1'
#
loop_
_entity.id
_entity.type
_entity.pdbx_description
1 polymer ?
#
loop_
_entity_poly.entity_id
_entity_poly.type
_entity_poly.pdbx_seq_one_letter_code
_entity_poly.pdbx_strand_id
1 'polypeptide(L)'
;MLNAWMHSTLFTKTGLDAREIEKEVMAGCANAGDFLRIVMEAMARQQGVERWADCTPDHLLAIPRIKETIPNALIVHIIRDGRDVALSLEKQGWIRPLPWDQGKELQAAALYWEWIVNTGRAHGRALGADYKEVRYEDLVDDPNATLAGLGEFIGQKLDYSEIERVGIGSVSQPNLLRD
;
A
#
# COMPACT_ATOMS: atom_id res chain seq x y z
N MET A 1 -6.07 -23.03 -8.24
CA MET A 1 -5.32 -21.91 -7.62
C MET A 1 -5.83 -21.63 -6.20
N LEU A 2 -7.14 -21.42 -6.00
CA LEU A 2 -7.76 -21.22 -4.69
C LEU A 2 -7.37 -22.29 -3.65
N ASN A 3 -7.47 -23.57 -4.01
CA ASN A 3 -7.09 -24.68 -3.13
C ASN A 3 -5.62 -24.58 -2.65
N ALA A 4 -4.69 -24.22 -3.54
CA ALA A 4 -3.28 -24.06 -3.16
C ALA A 4 -3.08 -22.87 -2.20
N TRP A 5 -3.83 -21.78 -2.40
CA TRP A 5 -3.77 -20.62 -1.50
C TRP A 5 -4.34 -20.93 -0.11
N MET A 6 -5.45 -21.66 -0.01
CA MET A 6 -6.05 -22.03 1.29
C MET A 6 -5.14 -22.92 2.15
N HIS A 7 -4.18 -23.61 1.54
CA HIS A 7 -3.17 -24.41 2.25
C HIS A 7 -1.86 -23.64 2.49
N SER A 8 -1.80 -22.36 2.17
CA SER A 8 -0.61 -21.53 2.36
C SER A 8 -0.55 -20.95 3.77
N THR A 9 0.67 -20.65 4.22
CA THR A 9 0.92 -19.94 5.48
C THR A 9 0.26 -18.56 5.53
N LEU A 10 0.07 -17.91 4.37
CA LEU A 10 -0.62 -16.63 4.27
C LEU A 10 -2.09 -16.78 4.65
N PHE A 11 -2.78 -17.81 4.13
CA PHE A 11 -4.16 -18.08 4.51
C PHE A 11 -4.28 -18.42 5.99
N THR A 12 -3.41 -19.28 6.52
CA THR A 12 -3.44 -19.65 7.94
C THR A 12 -3.33 -18.42 8.86
N LYS A 13 -2.54 -17.41 8.48
CA LYS A 13 -2.41 -16.16 9.26
C LYS A 13 -3.67 -15.29 9.27
N THR A 14 -4.56 -15.45 8.28
CA THR A 14 -5.83 -14.70 8.26
C THR A 14 -6.77 -15.11 9.38
N GLY A 15 -6.69 -16.36 9.85
CA GLY A 15 -7.63 -16.90 10.83
C GLY A 15 -9.05 -17.14 10.31
N LEU A 16 -9.28 -17.05 8.99
CA LEU A 16 -10.58 -17.24 8.35
C LEU A 16 -10.93 -18.73 8.19
N ASP A 17 -12.24 -19.02 8.14
CA ASP A 17 -12.73 -20.37 7.80
C ASP A 17 -12.61 -20.62 6.28
N ALA A 18 -11.88 -21.67 5.90
CA ALA A 18 -11.64 -22.00 4.50
C ALA A 18 -12.92 -22.30 3.71
N ARG A 19 -13.90 -22.95 4.34
CA ARG A 19 -15.15 -23.34 3.66
C ARG A 19 -16.04 -22.12 3.41
N GLU A 20 -16.08 -21.19 4.36
CA GLU A 20 -16.80 -19.93 4.19
C GLU A 20 -16.20 -19.09 3.06
N ILE A 21 -14.88 -18.91 3.06
CA ILE A 21 -14.19 -18.15 2.01
C ILE A 21 -14.31 -18.84 0.65
N GLU A 22 -14.17 -20.17 0.58
CA GLU A 22 -14.39 -20.90 -0.66
C GLU A 22 -15.80 -20.66 -1.21
N LYS A 23 -16.81 -20.70 -0.35
CA LYS A 23 -18.20 -20.41 -0.74
C LYS A 23 -18.37 -18.98 -1.26
N GLU A 24 -17.84 -17.97 -0.56
CA GLU A 24 -17.93 -16.57 -1.00
C GLU A 24 -17.21 -16.34 -2.33
N VAL A 25 -16.00 -16.88 -2.48
CA VAL A 25 -15.20 -16.78 -3.72
C VAL A 25 -15.93 -17.46 -4.88
N MET A 26 -16.44 -18.67 -4.69
CA MET A 26 -17.14 -19.40 -5.76
C MET A 26 -18.48 -18.75 -6.14
N ALA A 27 -19.10 -17.98 -5.24
CA ALA A 27 -20.36 -17.29 -5.50
C ALA A 27 -20.18 -15.93 -6.20
N GLY A 28 -19.07 -15.22 -5.94
CA GLY A 28 -18.95 -13.80 -6.29
C GLY A 28 -17.63 -13.34 -6.88
N CYS A 29 -16.67 -14.23 -7.15
CA CYS A 29 -15.38 -13.86 -7.72
C CYS A 29 -15.34 -14.00 -9.25
N ALA A 30 -15.32 -12.89 -9.98
CA ALA A 30 -15.15 -12.87 -11.43
C ALA A 30 -13.71 -12.49 -11.86
N ASN A 31 -12.97 -11.79 -11.00
CA ASN A 31 -11.61 -11.35 -11.28
C ASN A 31 -10.73 -11.32 -10.01
N ALA A 32 -9.43 -11.04 -10.16
CA ALA A 32 -8.49 -11.01 -9.05
C ALA A 32 -8.81 -9.92 -8.00
N GLY A 33 -9.43 -8.80 -8.40
CA GLY A 33 -9.87 -7.76 -7.47
C GLY A 33 -11.06 -8.20 -6.62
N ASP A 34 -12.01 -8.96 -7.19
CA ASP A 34 -13.09 -9.56 -6.40
C ASP A 34 -12.54 -10.53 -5.36
N PHE A 35 -11.57 -11.36 -5.76
CA PHE A 35 -10.91 -12.28 -4.83
C PHE A 35 -10.27 -11.52 -3.67
N LEU A 36 -9.47 -10.48 -3.97
CA LEU A 36 -8.83 -9.66 -2.95
C LEU A 36 -9.89 -8.99 -2.05
N ARG A 37 -10.93 -8.40 -2.65
CA ARG A 37 -12.01 -7.75 -1.92
C ARG A 37 -12.72 -8.71 -0.97
N ILE A 38 -13.12 -9.89 -1.44
CA ILE A 38 -13.80 -10.91 -0.62
C ILE A 38 -12.95 -11.29 0.59
N VAL A 39 -11.68 -11.63 0.36
CA VAL A 39 -10.77 -12.06 1.44
C VAL A 39 -10.50 -10.91 2.42
N MET A 40 -10.17 -9.73 1.93
CA MET A 40 -9.81 -8.59 2.78
C MET A 40 -11.03 -8.04 3.53
N GLU A 41 -12.22 -8.04 2.94
CA GLU A 41 -13.46 -7.70 3.63
C GLU A 41 -13.80 -8.74 4.72
N ALA A 42 -13.58 -10.03 4.47
CA ALA A 42 -13.77 -11.05 5.50
C ALA A 42 -12.82 -10.87 6.68
N MET A 43 -11.54 -10.55 6.40
CA MET A 43 -10.57 -10.20 7.44
C MET A 43 -11.01 -8.94 8.22
N ALA A 44 -11.48 -7.90 7.52
CA ALA A 44 -11.97 -6.68 8.15
C ALA A 44 -13.16 -6.96 9.08
N ARG A 45 -14.13 -7.77 8.62
CA ARG A 45 -15.28 -8.22 9.44
C ARG A 45 -14.82 -8.98 10.69
N GLN A 46 -13.87 -9.90 10.56
CA GLN A 46 -13.35 -10.68 11.69
C GLN A 46 -12.61 -9.82 12.71
N GLN A 47 -11.90 -8.79 12.25
CA GLN A 47 -11.16 -7.85 13.11
C GLN A 47 -12.05 -6.74 13.67
N GLY A 48 -13.31 -6.64 13.24
CA GLY A 48 -14.24 -5.60 13.67
C GLY A 48 -13.89 -4.22 13.14
N VAL A 49 -13.17 -4.13 12.00
CA VAL A 49 -12.77 -2.88 11.36
C VAL A 49 -13.62 -2.63 10.10
N GLU A 50 -13.93 -1.37 9.85
CA GLU A 50 -14.81 -0.96 8.74
C GLU A 50 -14.11 -1.01 7.37
N ARG A 51 -12.80 -0.77 7.34
CA ARG A 51 -11.99 -0.72 6.12
C ARG A 51 -10.75 -1.58 6.27
N TRP A 52 -10.32 -2.13 5.15
CA TRP A 52 -9.01 -2.73 4.98
C TRP A 52 -8.13 -1.83 4.12
N ALA A 53 -6.81 -2.00 4.24
CA ALA A 53 -5.83 -1.31 3.42
C ALA A 53 -4.78 -2.31 2.93
N ASP A 54 -4.29 -2.09 1.71
CA ASP A 54 -3.11 -2.76 1.18
C ASP A 54 -2.06 -1.70 0.86
N CYS A 55 -0.81 -1.97 1.26
CA CYS A 55 0.32 -1.08 1.04
C CYS A 55 1.41 -1.80 0.23
N THR A 56 1.28 -1.73 -1.09
CA THR A 56 2.27 -2.26 -2.04
C THR A 56 2.70 -1.16 -3.00
N PRO A 57 3.99 -0.76 -3.04
CA PRO A 57 4.46 0.35 -3.89
C PRO A 57 4.11 0.19 -5.37
N ASP A 58 4.18 -1.04 -5.89
CA ASP A 58 3.92 -1.35 -7.30
C ASP A 58 2.45 -1.13 -7.71
N HIS A 59 1.53 -0.96 -6.75
CA HIS A 59 0.14 -0.62 -7.04
C HIS A 59 -0.01 0.68 -7.85
N LEU A 60 0.95 1.60 -7.75
CA LEU A 60 0.98 2.83 -8.54
C LEU A 60 0.96 2.57 -10.05
N LEU A 61 1.59 1.48 -10.49
CA LEU A 61 1.61 1.05 -11.89
C LEU A 61 0.29 0.40 -12.31
N ALA A 62 -0.48 -0.12 -11.35
CA ALA A 62 -1.71 -0.86 -11.56
C ALA A 62 -2.99 -0.07 -11.19
N ILE A 63 -2.88 1.21 -10.83
CA ILE A 63 -4.02 2.06 -10.42
C ILE A 63 -5.25 1.92 -11.34
N PRO A 64 -5.12 2.00 -12.69
CA PRO A 64 -6.28 1.87 -13.58
C PRO A 64 -7.00 0.52 -13.40
N ARG A 65 -6.22 -0.56 -13.27
CA ARG A 65 -6.76 -1.91 -13.07
C ARG A 65 -7.39 -2.08 -11.69
N ILE A 66 -6.79 -1.49 -10.66
CA ILE A 66 -7.35 -1.49 -9.30
C ILE A 66 -8.72 -0.81 -9.30
N LYS A 67 -8.87 0.35 -9.96
CA LYS A 67 -10.15 1.06 -10.02
C LYS A 67 -11.18 0.38 -10.91
N GLU A 68 -10.75 -0.37 -11.93
CA GLU A 68 -11.64 -1.21 -12.72
C GLU A 68 -12.26 -2.34 -11.88
N THR A 69 -11.47 -2.99 -11.04
CA THR A 69 -11.91 -4.17 -10.27
C THR A 69 -12.44 -3.85 -8.87
N ILE A 70 -12.03 -2.71 -8.29
CA ILE A 70 -12.46 -2.22 -6.98
C ILE A 70 -12.84 -0.73 -7.14
N PRO A 71 -14.04 -0.44 -7.67
CA PRO A 71 -14.41 0.93 -8.06
C PRO A 71 -14.46 1.92 -6.89
N ASN A 72 -14.69 1.46 -5.67
CA ASN A 72 -14.72 2.28 -4.45
C ASN A 72 -13.35 2.39 -3.75
N ALA A 73 -12.26 1.89 -4.36
CA ALA A 73 -10.92 2.03 -3.80
C ALA A 73 -10.50 3.51 -3.77
N LEU A 74 -9.97 3.93 -2.61
CA LEU A 74 -9.29 5.20 -2.42
C LEU A 74 -7.78 4.99 -2.55
N ILE A 75 -7.09 5.87 -3.26
CA ILE A 75 -5.66 5.77 -3.52
C ILE A 75 -4.93 6.87 -2.76
N VAL A 76 -4.14 6.47 -1.76
CA VAL A 76 -3.23 7.35 -1.04
C VAL A 76 -1.82 7.15 -1.59
N HIS A 77 -1.27 8.17 -2.23
CA HIS A 77 0.08 8.12 -2.80
C HIS A 77 1.05 8.88 -1.91
N ILE A 78 1.81 8.13 -1.11
CA ILE A 78 2.85 8.69 -0.26
C ILE A 78 4.10 8.91 -1.11
N ILE A 79 4.58 10.15 -1.16
CA ILE A 79 5.75 10.55 -1.95
C ILE A 79 6.83 11.05 -0.98
N ARG A 80 8.00 10.43 -1.06
CA ARG A 80 9.22 10.82 -0.35
C ARG A 80 10.26 11.35 -1.34
N ASP A 81 11.16 12.23 -0.89
CA ASP A 81 12.29 12.70 -1.70
C ASP A 81 13.06 11.55 -2.38
N GLY A 82 13.20 11.65 -3.71
CA GLY A 82 13.84 10.62 -4.53
C GLY A 82 15.31 10.38 -4.22
N ARG A 83 16.02 11.35 -3.62
CA ARG A 83 17.43 11.20 -3.21
C ARG A 83 17.53 10.20 -2.06
N ASP A 84 16.65 10.32 -1.08
CA ASP A 84 16.56 9.41 0.06
C ASP A 84 16.13 8.01 -0.39
N VAL A 85 15.16 7.94 -1.31
CA VAL A 85 14.68 6.65 -1.84
C VAL A 85 15.76 5.96 -2.66
N ALA A 86 16.49 6.68 -3.51
CA ALA A 86 17.57 6.11 -4.31
C ALA A 86 18.68 5.52 -3.42
N LEU A 87 19.08 6.23 -2.35
CA LEU A 87 20.04 5.72 -1.36
C LEU A 87 19.51 4.49 -0.61
N SER A 88 18.21 4.45 -0.29
CA SER A 88 17.59 3.28 0.34
C SER A 88 17.52 2.07 -0.59
N LEU A 89 17.13 2.27 -1.85
CA LEU A 89 17.02 1.22 -2.87
C LEU A 89 18.38 0.62 -3.22
N GLU A 90 19.42 1.46 -3.30
CA GLU A 90 20.81 1.02 -3.45
C GLU A 90 21.24 0.15 -2.26
N LYS A 91 21.04 0.63 -1.02
CA LYS A 91 21.39 -0.14 0.19
C LYS A 91 20.68 -1.48 0.29
N GLN A 92 19.43 -1.56 -0.16
CA GLN A 92 18.67 -2.81 -0.15
C GLN A 92 18.97 -3.71 -1.38
N GLY A 93 19.75 -3.24 -2.36
CA GLY A 93 20.16 -4.01 -3.54
C GLY A 93 19.00 -4.41 -4.47
N TRP A 94 17.88 -3.68 -4.42
CA TRP A 94 16.67 -3.97 -5.21
C TRP A 94 16.86 -3.65 -6.68
N ILE A 95 17.67 -2.64 -6.99
CA ILE A 95 17.96 -2.24 -8.36
C ILE A 95 19.35 -2.76 -8.69
N ARG A 96 19.37 -3.87 -9.42
CA ARG A 96 20.60 -4.43 -9.98
C ARG A 96 20.75 -3.90 -11.41
N PRO A 97 21.70 -2.99 -11.67
CA PRO A 97 22.00 -2.60 -13.02
C PRO A 97 22.49 -3.81 -13.82
N LEU A 98 22.36 -3.70 -15.13
CA LEU A 98 22.85 -4.73 -16.05
C LEU A 98 24.37 -4.90 -15.89
N PRO A 99 24.94 -6.07 -16.24
CA PRO A 99 26.37 -6.34 -16.03
C PRO A 99 27.32 -5.31 -16.66
N TRP A 100 26.87 -4.55 -17.67
CA TRP A 100 27.61 -3.50 -18.36
C TRP A 100 27.35 -2.08 -17.83
N ASP A 101 26.49 -1.91 -16.83
CA ASP A 101 26.14 -0.63 -16.19
C ASP A 101 26.54 -0.60 -14.70
N GLN A 102 27.56 -1.39 -14.32
CA GLN A 102 28.13 -1.37 -12.97
C GLN A 102 28.60 0.05 -12.60
N GLY A 103 28.22 0.53 -11.41
CA GLY A 103 28.52 1.88 -10.94
C GLY A 103 27.46 2.93 -11.27
N LYS A 104 26.31 2.54 -11.86
CA LYS A 104 25.17 3.42 -12.15
C LYS A 104 23.91 3.10 -11.32
N GLU A 105 24.08 2.38 -10.21
CA GLU A 105 22.99 1.90 -9.34
C GLU A 105 22.13 3.07 -8.85
N LEU A 106 22.77 4.15 -8.39
CA LEU A 106 22.10 5.33 -7.86
C LEU A 106 21.29 6.07 -8.93
N GLN A 107 21.84 6.22 -10.14
CA GLN A 107 21.16 6.86 -11.26
C GLN A 107 19.99 6.01 -11.74
N ALA A 108 20.16 4.69 -11.82
CA ALA A 108 19.08 3.76 -12.14
C ALA A 108 17.95 3.84 -11.10
N ALA A 109 18.31 3.94 -9.81
CA ALA A 109 17.35 4.11 -8.73
C ALA A 109 16.60 5.45 -8.77
N ALA A 110 17.30 6.54 -9.07
CA ALA A 110 16.68 7.86 -9.24
C ALA A 110 15.70 7.88 -10.44
N LEU A 111 16.09 7.31 -11.58
CA LEU A 111 15.22 7.21 -12.77
C LEU A 111 14.00 6.31 -12.51
N TYR A 112 14.20 5.19 -11.82
CA TYR A 112 13.10 4.31 -11.45
C TYR A 112 12.11 5.00 -10.49
N TRP A 113 12.62 5.71 -9.48
CA TRP A 113 11.78 6.50 -8.58
C TRP A 113 10.98 7.56 -9.35
N GLU A 114 11.65 8.34 -10.20
CA GLU A 114 11.01 9.39 -11.00
C GLU A 114 9.91 8.80 -11.89
N TRP A 115 10.20 7.67 -12.54
CA TRP A 115 9.25 6.97 -13.39
C TRP A 115 8.03 6.47 -12.60
N ILE A 116 8.22 5.83 -11.45
CA ILE A 116 7.10 5.34 -10.61
C ILE A 116 6.25 6.50 -10.12
N VAL A 117 6.85 7.56 -9.59
CA VAL A 117 6.12 8.71 -9.06
C VAL A 117 5.34 9.38 -10.18
N ASN A 118 5.96 9.64 -11.33
CA ASN A 118 5.28 10.28 -12.46
C ASN A 118 4.14 9.42 -13.02
N THR A 119 4.34 8.10 -13.12
CA THR A 119 3.30 7.16 -13.56
C THR A 119 2.14 7.12 -12.57
N GLY A 120 2.44 6.98 -11.27
CA GLY A 120 1.42 7.00 -10.21
C GLY A 120 0.63 8.30 -10.20
N ARG A 121 1.28 9.44 -10.37
CA ARG A 121 0.63 10.75 -10.51
C ARG A 121 -0.24 10.85 -11.75
N ALA A 122 0.23 10.36 -12.89
CA ALA A 122 -0.54 10.38 -14.12
C ALA A 122 -1.83 9.57 -13.99
N HIS A 123 -1.75 8.35 -13.44
CA HIS A 123 -2.93 7.53 -13.17
C HIS A 123 -3.83 8.15 -12.10
N GLY A 124 -3.26 8.63 -10.99
CA GLY A 124 -3.99 9.22 -9.88
C GLY A 124 -4.79 10.46 -10.24
N ARG A 125 -4.22 11.35 -11.07
CA ARG A 125 -4.93 12.54 -11.56
C ARG A 125 -6.22 12.21 -12.32
N ALA A 126 -6.27 11.07 -13.01
CA ALA A 126 -7.47 10.63 -13.71
C ALA A 126 -8.60 10.21 -12.76
N LEU A 127 -8.31 9.95 -11.49
CA LEU A 127 -9.29 9.51 -10.48
C LEU A 127 -9.98 10.66 -9.73
N GLY A 128 -9.46 11.88 -9.83
CA GLY A 128 -10.03 13.04 -9.14
C GLY A 128 -10.14 12.85 -7.62
N ALA A 129 -11.37 12.80 -7.11
CA ALA A 129 -11.66 12.75 -5.68
C ALA A 129 -11.23 11.45 -4.98
N ASP A 130 -10.93 10.39 -5.72
CA ASP A 130 -10.49 9.10 -5.15
C ASP A 130 -8.96 8.98 -5.02
N TYR A 131 -8.21 10.08 -5.27
CA TYR A 131 -6.75 10.10 -5.20
C TYR A 131 -6.24 11.26 -4.35
N LYS A 132 -5.32 10.98 -3.42
CA LYS A 132 -4.66 11.97 -2.58
C LYS A 132 -3.16 11.72 -2.48
N GLU A 133 -2.37 12.76 -2.73
CA GLU A 133 -0.93 12.76 -2.47
C GLU A 133 -0.64 13.17 -1.03
N VAL A 134 0.30 12.48 -0.40
CA VAL A 134 0.82 12.80 0.92
C VAL A 134 2.33 12.86 0.81
N ARG A 135 2.94 13.98 1.23
CA ARG A 135 4.39 14.05 1.32
C ARG A 135 4.84 13.35 2.60
N TYR A 136 5.83 12.48 2.46
CA TYR A 136 6.39 11.77 3.61
C TYR A 136 6.99 12.74 4.62
N GLU A 137 7.62 13.81 4.16
CA GLU A 137 8.26 14.79 5.03
C GLU A 137 7.23 15.54 5.89
N ASP A 138 6.08 15.93 5.30
CA ASP A 138 4.99 16.57 6.03
C ASP A 138 4.38 15.63 7.09
N LEU A 139 4.28 14.33 6.78
CA LEU A 139 3.80 13.32 7.73
C LEU A 139 4.76 13.14 8.92
N VAL A 140 6.06 13.35 8.72
CA VAL A 140 7.06 13.26 9.78
C VAL A 140 7.16 14.55 10.59
N ASP A 141 7.08 15.70 9.94
CA ASP A 141 7.19 17.02 10.58
C ASP A 141 5.93 17.39 11.38
N ASP A 142 4.75 17.20 10.79
CA ASP A 142 3.45 17.41 11.45
C ASP A 142 2.48 16.24 11.14
N PRO A 143 2.59 15.12 11.88
CA PRO A 143 1.73 13.97 11.68
C PRO A 143 0.26 14.28 11.97
N ASN A 144 -0.04 15.18 12.92
CA ASN A 144 -1.42 15.48 13.30
C ASN A 144 -2.15 16.22 12.17
N ALA A 145 -1.54 17.25 11.61
CA ALA A 145 -2.13 17.99 10.49
C ALA A 145 -2.28 17.09 9.25
N THR A 146 -1.25 16.29 8.94
CA THR A 146 -1.27 15.40 7.79
C THR A 146 -2.34 14.30 7.93
N LEU A 147 -2.45 13.68 9.10
CA LEU A 147 -3.45 12.65 9.38
C LEU A 147 -4.88 13.19 9.45
N ALA A 148 -5.07 14.44 9.91
CA ALA A 148 -6.39 15.08 9.87
C ALA A 148 -6.88 15.22 8.42
N GLY A 149 -6.04 15.77 7.53
CA GLY A 149 -6.38 15.89 6.12
C GLY A 149 -6.55 14.53 5.43
N LEU A 150 -5.74 13.53 5.78
CA LEU A 150 -5.91 12.17 5.26
C LEU A 150 -7.22 11.53 5.77
N GLY A 151 -7.56 11.77 7.03
CA GLY A 151 -8.77 11.29 7.67
C GLY A 151 -10.04 11.80 6.99
N GLU A 152 -10.08 13.08 6.62
CA GLU A 152 -11.17 13.65 5.82
C GLU A 152 -11.33 12.95 4.46
N PHE A 153 -10.20 12.64 3.80
CA PHE A 153 -10.20 11.97 2.50
C PHE A 153 -10.71 10.52 2.59
N ILE A 154 -10.32 9.77 3.61
CA ILE A 154 -10.78 8.38 3.80
C ILE A 154 -12.14 8.28 4.52
N GLY A 155 -12.63 9.39 5.06
CA GLY A 155 -13.85 9.45 5.86
C GLY A 155 -13.72 8.79 7.24
N GLN A 156 -12.52 8.76 7.82
CA GLN A 156 -12.25 8.16 9.14
C GLN A 156 -11.33 9.04 9.97
N LYS A 157 -11.58 9.15 11.27
CA LYS A 157 -10.70 9.88 12.17
C LYS A 157 -9.39 9.10 12.36
N LEU A 158 -8.28 9.70 11.96
CA LEU A 158 -6.94 9.19 12.22
C LEU A 158 -6.34 9.97 13.39
N ASP A 159 -6.17 9.29 14.54
CA ASP A 159 -5.58 9.88 15.74
C ASP A 159 -4.14 9.36 15.90
N TYR A 160 -3.16 10.26 15.81
CA TYR A 160 -1.75 9.89 15.84
C TYR A 160 -1.37 9.20 17.15
N SER A 161 -1.88 9.69 18.28
CA SER A 161 -1.56 9.15 19.61
C SER A 161 -2.10 7.74 19.79
N GLU A 162 -3.27 7.45 19.21
CA GLU A 162 -3.83 6.10 19.18
C GLU A 162 -3.01 5.18 18.29
N ILE A 163 -2.63 5.64 17.09
CA ILE A 163 -1.81 4.89 16.13
C ILE A 163 -0.45 4.51 16.76
N GLU A 164 0.22 5.43 17.46
CA GLU A 164 1.47 5.12 18.16
C GLU A 164 1.26 4.09 19.26
N ARG A 165 0.18 4.22 20.05
CA ARG A 165 -0.13 3.31 21.16
C ARG A 165 -0.43 1.89 20.69
N VAL A 166 -1.15 1.74 19.58
CA VAL A 166 -1.55 0.43 19.03
C VAL A 166 -0.60 -0.05 17.92
N GLY A 167 0.52 0.63 17.71
CA GLY A 167 1.44 0.38 16.62
C GLY A 167 1.89 -1.08 16.54
N ILE A 168 1.79 -1.66 15.34
CA ILE A 168 2.29 -3.00 15.03
C ILE A 168 3.45 -2.87 14.04
N GLY A 169 4.54 -3.61 14.26
CA GLY A 169 5.68 -3.67 13.35
C GLY A 169 6.43 -2.33 13.23
N SER A 170 6.53 -1.78 12.02
CA SER A 170 7.24 -0.52 11.76
C SER A 170 6.62 0.70 12.41
N VAL A 171 5.35 0.62 12.84
CA VAL A 171 4.69 1.68 13.61
C VAL A 171 5.12 1.67 15.08
N SER A 172 5.46 0.49 15.65
CA SER A 172 6.00 0.41 17.02
C SER A 172 7.52 0.63 17.08
N GLN A 173 8.22 0.50 15.95
CA GLN A 173 9.62 0.88 15.79
C GLN A 173 9.78 1.79 14.56
N PRO A 174 9.43 3.09 14.68
CA PRO A 174 9.55 4.00 13.56
C PRO A 174 11.01 4.08 13.11
N ASN A 175 11.23 4.06 11.79
CA ASN A 175 12.55 4.25 11.16
C ASN A 175 13.11 5.68 11.32
N LEU A 176 12.53 6.47 12.21
CA LEU A 176 13.00 7.79 12.57
C LEU A 176 14.16 7.61 13.53
N LEU A 177 15.33 8.11 13.16
CA LEU A 177 16.42 8.31 14.11
C LEU A 177 15.86 9.24 15.19
N ARG A 178 15.56 8.69 16.37
CA ARG A 178 15.30 9.49 17.56
C ARG A 178 16.66 10.04 17.99
N ASP A 179 16.84 11.35 17.87
CA ASP A 179 17.94 12.08 18.49
C ASP A 179 17.86 12.00 20.03
#